data_AF-A0A9N9DCZ2-F1
#
_entry.id   AF-A0A9N9DCZ2-F1
#
_cell.length_a   1.000
_cell.length_b   1.000
_cell.length_c   1.000
_cell.angle_alpha   90.00
_cell.angle_beta   90.00
_cell.angle_gamma   90.00
#
_symmetry.space_group_name_H-M   'P 1'
#
loop_
_entity.id
_entity.type
_entity.pdbx_description
1 polymer ?
#
loop_
_entity_poly.entity_id
_entity_poly.type
_entity_poly.pdbx_seq_one_letter_code
_entity_poly.pdbx_strand_id
1 'polypeptide(L)'
;MSKVGTIIAIIAVSVSLVILLLSFASVKMDVDIPQDNNTRTGYPVWHPPFPGHYGEDQDATILASVILMAVGGYFAYKWTLFDTKTNEELVTYLVDSAFNKTTSIYFDQILAAYSLVTCITGIAYLAFDVGKLWVTVGVFHNGLEVVLLIALHQGGKIVSNKFLAWMILYFVSALGFSIFLDWPYDTVWFKMQGLCQDFGLAITFTRIYFATRNGYGDETHQRLFDVESPREHNGVKEYTFGSVTRFAPNFVLLLVLASYTHILGNVYATILYTRSSSFVGEDDKVYSGQPIVDLNGSLPPISELKANIIQGDVLTEERINITDKIIKVKKLLTPLAPSKIPIIRCIGLNYKEHAKETSQPIPKFPILFIKPSTSLQNPFDQIQVPTIATNNQVDFEAELAVIIGKNCKNVDSDDALQYVLGYTVGNDVSARKWQGKNLGSGQWCFSKGFDTFCPIGPQLVSPSIIKNPNSLRISTRLNDNQLLQNSNTSDMIFNVAELISFLSQGTTLQAGSLILTGTPQGVGFTRKPPIYLQHNDKIEVEIDQIGTLTNIIEYENQLSNSKL
;
A
#
# COMPACT_ATOMS: atom_id res chain seq x y z
N MET A 1 2.02 -32.34 -23.03
CA MET A 1 1.24 -31.07 -22.96
C MET A 1 0.81 -30.69 -24.36
N SER A 2 -0.33 -30.02 -24.55
CA SER A 2 -0.55 -29.25 -25.78
C SER A 2 0.40 -28.04 -25.76
N LYS A 3 0.89 -27.60 -26.94
CA LYS A 3 1.82 -26.44 -27.03
C LYS A 3 1.25 -25.20 -26.35
N VAL A 4 -0.08 -25.00 -26.46
CA VAL A 4 -0.83 -23.90 -25.84
C VAL A 4 -0.69 -23.88 -24.31
N GLY A 5 -0.88 -25.02 -23.63
CA GLY A 5 -0.77 -25.08 -22.16
C GLY A 5 0.64 -24.80 -21.65
N THR A 6 1.67 -25.15 -22.42
CA THR A 6 3.07 -24.81 -22.10
C THR A 6 3.34 -23.32 -22.28
N ILE A 7 2.82 -22.71 -23.34
CA ILE A 7 2.96 -21.26 -23.61
C ILE A 7 2.26 -20.44 -22.52
N ILE A 8 1.04 -20.80 -22.12
CA ILE A 8 0.30 -20.09 -21.05
C ILE A 8 1.07 -20.16 -19.72
N ALA A 9 1.58 -21.34 -19.34
CA ALA A 9 2.36 -21.49 -18.13
C ALA A 9 3.66 -20.65 -18.14
N ILE A 10 4.36 -20.61 -19.28
CA ILE A 10 5.56 -19.77 -19.44
C ILE A 10 5.21 -18.28 -19.32
N ILE A 11 4.16 -17.81 -20.00
CA ILE A 11 3.74 -16.40 -19.93
C ILE A 11 3.35 -16.03 -18.50
N ALA A 12 2.55 -16.86 -17.82
CA ALA A 12 2.14 -16.62 -16.43
C ALA A 12 3.36 -16.51 -15.49
N VAL A 13 4.28 -17.49 -15.54
CA VAL A 13 5.50 -17.47 -14.73
C VAL A 13 6.37 -16.25 -15.06
N SER A 14 6.58 -15.92 -16.35
CA SER A 14 7.39 -14.77 -16.75
C SER A 14 6.78 -13.44 -16.31
N VAL A 15 5.46 -13.25 -16.45
CA VAL A 15 4.77 -12.04 -15.99
C VAL A 15 4.85 -11.92 -14.47
N SER A 16 4.61 -13.00 -13.73
CA SER A 16 4.74 -12.99 -12.26
C SER A 16 6.18 -12.78 -11.80
N LEU A 17 7.20 -13.29 -12.50
CA LEU A 17 8.60 -13.03 -12.20
C LEU A 17 8.95 -11.54 -12.43
N VAL A 18 8.42 -10.93 -13.49
CA VAL A 18 8.61 -9.50 -13.78
C VAL A 18 7.92 -8.63 -12.73
N ILE A 19 6.69 -8.96 -12.34
CA ILE A 19 5.96 -8.26 -11.26
C ILE A 19 6.73 -8.38 -9.95
N LEU A 20 7.25 -9.57 -9.62
CA LEU A 20 8.06 -9.81 -8.43
C LEU A 20 9.35 -8.97 -8.46
N LEU A 21 10.10 -8.97 -9.56
CA LEU A 21 11.30 -8.15 -9.73
C LEU A 21 11.01 -6.64 -9.63
N LEU A 22 9.89 -6.17 -10.20
CA LEU A 22 9.46 -4.78 -10.10
C LEU A 22 9.04 -4.40 -8.67
N SER A 23 8.43 -5.32 -7.91
CA SER A 23 8.08 -5.09 -6.50
C SER A 23 9.32 -4.91 -5.59
N PHE A 24 10.47 -5.45 -5.99
CA PHE A 24 11.75 -5.27 -5.29
C PHE A 24 12.55 -4.06 -5.77
N ALA A 25 12.37 -3.61 -7.02
CA ALA A 25 13.08 -2.43 -7.56
C ALA A 25 12.81 -1.13 -6.78
N SER A 26 11.72 -1.07 -6.02
CA SER A 26 11.33 0.05 -5.15
C SER A 26 11.77 -0.08 -3.68
N VAL A 27 12.36 -1.21 -3.25
CA VAL A 27 12.75 -1.44 -1.85
C VAL A 27 14.24 -1.16 -1.65
N LYS A 28 14.56 -0.03 -0.99
CA LYS A 28 15.92 0.21 -0.48
C LYS A 28 16.16 -0.68 0.76
N MET A 29 17.14 -1.58 0.68
CA MET A 29 17.39 -2.60 1.71
C MET A 29 18.27 -2.14 2.88
N ASP A 30 18.69 -0.87 2.91
CA ASP A 30 19.55 -0.27 3.96
C ASP A 30 18.77 0.41 5.09
N VAL A 31 17.47 0.12 5.27
CA VAL A 31 16.65 0.71 6.33
C VAL A 31 16.44 -0.31 7.44
N ASP A 32 17.00 -0.06 8.61
CA ASP A 32 16.82 -0.83 9.83
C ASP A 32 15.44 -0.49 10.44
N ILE A 33 14.38 -1.17 10.00
CA ILE A 33 13.00 -0.95 10.48
C ILE A 33 12.76 -1.85 11.70
N PRO A 34 12.33 -1.30 12.85
CA PRO A 34 11.97 -2.11 14.01
C PRO A 34 10.88 -3.14 13.70
N GLN A 35 11.00 -4.32 14.33
CA GLN A 35 9.99 -5.37 14.23
C GLN A 35 8.86 -5.09 15.22
N ASP A 36 7.71 -4.63 14.73
CA ASP A 36 6.52 -4.33 15.55
C ASP A 36 6.08 -5.53 16.39
N ASN A 37 5.40 -5.28 17.51
CA ASN A 37 4.82 -6.33 18.33
C ASN A 37 3.37 -6.63 17.94
N ASN A 38 3.01 -7.91 17.98
CA ASN A 38 1.68 -8.40 17.68
C ASN A 38 0.67 -7.86 18.69
N THR A 39 -0.42 -7.24 18.22
CA THR A 39 -1.44 -6.63 19.08
C THR A 39 -2.21 -7.65 19.95
N ARG A 40 -2.15 -8.94 19.60
CA ARG A 40 -2.82 -10.05 20.32
C ARG A 40 -1.87 -10.78 21.28
N THR A 41 -0.59 -10.92 20.94
CA THR A 41 0.38 -11.71 21.75
C THR A 41 1.48 -10.90 22.44
N GLY A 42 1.73 -9.66 22.03
CA GLY A 42 2.78 -8.79 22.58
C GLY A 42 4.21 -9.15 22.19
N TYR A 43 4.40 -10.16 21.33
CA TYR A 43 5.71 -10.56 20.79
C TYR A 43 5.91 -10.05 19.36
N PRO A 44 7.15 -9.92 18.85
CA PRO A 44 7.40 -9.38 17.52
C PRO A 44 6.67 -10.12 16.40
N VAL A 45 5.90 -9.43 15.56
CA VAL A 45 5.21 -10.01 14.38
C VAL A 45 6.21 -10.41 13.32
N TRP A 46 5.86 -11.36 12.46
CA TRP A 46 6.71 -11.64 11.32
C TRP A 46 6.29 -10.83 10.10
N HIS A 47 7.18 -9.93 9.68
CA HIS A 47 6.90 -8.86 8.73
C HIS A 47 5.94 -7.83 9.36
N PRO A 48 6.45 -6.87 10.15
CA PRO A 48 5.64 -5.70 10.50
C PRO A 48 5.00 -5.13 9.24
N PRO A 49 3.69 -4.82 9.25
CA PRO A 49 3.06 -4.20 8.11
C PRO A 49 3.79 -2.89 7.82
N PHE A 50 4.25 -2.68 6.58
CA PHE A 50 4.94 -1.45 6.23
C PHE A 50 4.10 -0.24 6.66
N PRO A 51 4.67 0.79 7.31
CA PRO A 51 3.90 1.90 7.85
C PRO A 51 2.88 2.45 6.85
N GLY A 52 1.59 2.36 7.22
CA GLY A 52 0.45 2.70 6.36
C GLY A 52 -0.25 1.53 5.66
N HIS A 53 0.13 0.26 5.91
CA HIS A 53 -0.69 -0.91 5.54
C HIS A 53 -1.54 -1.37 6.73
N TYR A 54 -2.87 -1.30 6.59
CA TYR A 54 -3.79 -1.79 7.61
C TYR A 54 -3.99 -3.30 7.48
N GLY A 55 -3.75 -4.05 8.56
CA GLY A 55 -3.82 -5.51 8.57
C GLY A 55 -5.24 -6.10 8.40
N GLU A 56 -6.29 -5.29 8.49
CA GLU A 56 -7.69 -5.75 8.47
C GLU A 56 -8.12 -6.41 7.15
N ASP A 57 -7.67 -5.88 5.99
CA ASP A 57 -7.92 -6.49 4.67
C ASP A 57 -7.17 -7.83 4.51
N GLN A 58 -6.00 -7.97 5.14
CA GLN A 58 -5.23 -9.23 5.14
C GLN A 58 -5.89 -10.27 6.04
N ASP A 59 -6.27 -9.91 7.27
CA ASP A 59 -6.99 -10.78 8.20
C ASP A 59 -8.30 -11.31 7.60
N ALA A 60 -9.08 -10.47 6.91
CA ALA A 60 -10.31 -10.89 6.23
C ALA A 60 -10.04 -11.89 5.09
N THR A 61 -9.00 -11.66 4.30
CA THR A 61 -8.59 -12.53 3.18
C THR A 61 -8.06 -13.88 3.70
N ILE A 62 -7.30 -13.86 4.77
CA ILE A 62 -6.74 -15.06 5.42
C ILE A 62 -7.84 -15.86 6.11
N LEU A 63 -8.79 -15.21 6.81
CA LEU A 63 -9.95 -15.87 7.41
C LEU A 63 -10.83 -16.54 6.36
N ALA A 64 -11.11 -15.87 5.23
CA ALA A 64 -11.82 -16.48 4.11
C ALA A 64 -11.08 -17.71 3.55
N SER A 65 -9.74 -17.61 3.44
CA SER A 65 -8.88 -18.72 2.98
C SER A 65 -8.90 -19.90 3.96
N VAL A 66 -8.83 -19.65 5.27
CA VAL A 66 -8.95 -20.66 6.34
C VAL A 66 -10.30 -21.40 6.25
N ILE A 67 -11.40 -20.66 6.10
CA ILE A 67 -12.74 -21.25 5.96
C ILE A 67 -12.83 -22.13 4.70
N LEU A 68 -12.33 -21.65 3.55
CA LEU A 68 -12.31 -22.41 2.31
C LEU A 68 -11.46 -23.69 2.41
N MET A 69 -10.27 -23.61 3.05
CA MET A 69 -9.40 -24.77 3.26
C MET A 69 -10.00 -25.78 4.25
N ALA A 70 -10.66 -25.33 5.31
CA ALA A 70 -11.37 -26.22 6.24
C ALA A 70 -12.52 -26.98 5.54
N VAL A 71 -13.33 -26.28 4.75
CA VAL A 71 -14.45 -26.87 4.00
C VAL A 71 -13.94 -27.81 2.90
N GLY A 72 -12.95 -27.39 2.11
CA GLY A 72 -12.34 -28.21 1.06
C GLY A 72 -11.66 -29.47 1.61
N GLY A 73 -10.91 -29.33 2.72
CA GLY A 73 -10.27 -30.45 3.41
C GLY A 73 -11.27 -31.44 4.00
N TYR A 74 -12.39 -30.97 4.56
CA TYR A 74 -13.48 -31.82 5.04
C TYR A 74 -14.10 -32.66 3.91
N PHE A 75 -14.39 -32.03 2.76
CA PHE A 75 -14.93 -32.75 1.60
C PHE A 75 -13.93 -33.75 1.02
N ALA A 76 -12.66 -33.37 0.89
CA ALA A 76 -11.59 -34.29 0.48
C ALA A 76 -11.50 -35.48 1.44
N TYR A 77 -11.43 -35.26 2.76
CA TYR A 77 -11.38 -36.32 3.77
C TYR A 77 -12.60 -37.25 3.72
N LYS A 78 -13.82 -36.70 3.62
CA LYS A 78 -15.06 -37.47 3.44
C LYS A 78 -15.00 -38.40 2.22
N TRP A 79 -14.38 -37.95 1.14
CA TRP A 79 -14.20 -38.75 -0.09
C TRP A 79 -13.26 -39.94 0.13
N THR A 80 -12.26 -39.82 1.01
CA THR A 80 -11.33 -40.90 1.35
C THR A 80 -11.94 -42.02 2.19
N LEU A 81 -13.09 -41.76 2.83
CA LEU A 81 -13.82 -42.72 3.67
C LEU A 81 -14.87 -43.52 2.88
N PHE A 82 -14.96 -43.34 1.55
CA PHE A 82 -15.89 -44.10 0.71
C PHE A 82 -15.45 -45.58 0.64
N ASP A 83 -16.38 -46.53 0.80
CA ASP A 83 -16.02 -47.96 0.90
C ASP A 83 -15.49 -48.50 -0.44
N THR A 84 -14.23 -48.92 -0.41
CA THR A 84 -13.50 -49.47 -1.56
C THR A 84 -13.58 -50.99 -1.66
N LYS A 85 -13.98 -51.70 -0.60
CA LYS A 85 -13.98 -53.19 -0.59
C LYS A 85 -15.04 -53.83 -1.46
N THR A 86 -16.05 -53.06 -1.87
CA THR A 86 -17.19 -53.52 -2.69
C THR A 86 -17.17 -52.99 -4.12
N ASN A 87 -16.25 -52.08 -4.49
CA ASN A 87 -16.31 -51.32 -5.75
C ASN A 87 -14.93 -50.97 -6.35
N GLU A 88 -14.05 -51.96 -6.57
CA GLU A 88 -12.76 -51.73 -7.23
C GLU A 88 -12.89 -51.14 -8.66
N GLU A 89 -14.01 -51.38 -9.35
CA GLU A 89 -14.30 -50.86 -10.70
C GLU A 89 -14.69 -49.36 -10.74
N LEU A 90 -14.93 -48.70 -9.60
CA LEU A 90 -15.37 -47.30 -9.54
C LEU A 90 -14.25 -46.30 -9.19
N VAL A 91 -13.01 -46.78 -9.01
CA VAL A 91 -11.87 -45.93 -8.62
C VAL A 91 -11.39 -45.09 -9.79
N THR A 92 -11.42 -43.76 -9.65
CA THR A 92 -10.85 -42.84 -10.64
C THR A 92 -9.32 -42.80 -10.53
N TYR A 93 -8.62 -42.75 -11.65
CA TYR A 93 -7.16 -42.66 -11.69
C TYR A 93 -6.69 -41.35 -12.33
N LEU A 94 -5.77 -40.67 -11.65
CA LEU A 94 -4.97 -39.60 -12.25
C LEU A 94 -3.79 -40.23 -12.99
N VAL A 95 -3.47 -39.68 -14.17
CA VAL A 95 -2.44 -40.23 -15.06
C VAL A 95 -1.40 -39.15 -15.38
N ASP A 96 -0.14 -39.47 -15.11
CA ASP A 96 0.99 -38.58 -15.39
C ASP A 96 1.44 -38.64 -16.87
N SER A 97 2.48 -37.89 -17.22
CA SER A 97 3.04 -37.90 -18.58
C SER A 97 3.75 -39.19 -18.99
N ALA A 98 3.93 -40.14 -18.07
CA ALA A 98 4.53 -41.46 -18.28
C ALA A 98 3.51 -42.60 -18.16
N PHE A 99 2.21 -42.27 -18.08
CA PHE A 99 1.08 -43.20 -17.90
C PHE A 99 1.04 -43.96 -16.56
N ASN A 100 1.75 -43.48 -15.52
CA ASN A 100 1.60 -44.02 -14.17
C ASN A 100 0.21 -43.65 -13.62
N LYS A 101 -0.48 -44.63 -13.03
CA LYS A 101 -1.82 -44.45 -12.44
C LYS A 101 -1.72 -44.20 -10.93
N THR A 102 -2.17 -43.03 -10.48
CA THR A 102 -2.42 -42.72 -9.06
C THR A 102 -3.92 -42.84 -8.79
N THR A 103 -4.35 -43.54 -7.73
CA THR A 103 -5.77 -43.54 -7.32
C THR A 103 -6.17 -42.14 -6.86
N SER A 104 -7.37 -41.67 -7.24
CA SER A 104 -7.89 -40.39 -6.74
C SER A 104 -7.92 -40.38 -5.22
N ILE A 105 -8.32 -41.50 -4.60
CA ILE A 105 -8.39 -41.66 -3.13
C ILE A 105 -7.06 -41.31 -2.44
N TYR A 106 -5.92 -41.73 -2.98
CA TYR A 106 -4.62 -41.39 -2.39
C TYR A 106 -4.27 -39.90 -2.59
N PHE A 107 -4.65 -39.33 -3.75
CA PHE A 107 -4.55 -37.89 -3.98
C PHE A 107 -5.45 -37.09 -3.03
N ASP A 108 -6.70 -37.52 -2.82
CA ASP A 108 -7.69 -36.91 -1.93
C ASP A 108 -7.23 -36.99 -0.46
N GLN A 109 -6.54 -38.07 -0.05
CA GLN A 109 -5.88 -38.18 1.26
C GLN A 109 -4.79 -37.13 1.47
N ILE A 110 -3.89 -36.95 0.49
CA ILE A 110 -2.83 -35.93 0.60
C ILE A 110 -3.42 -34.51 0.51
N LEU A 111 -4.44 -34.30 -0.34
CA LEU A 111 -5.12 -33.01 -0.47
C LEU A 111 -5.87 -32.63 0.82
N ALA A 112 -6.50 -33.58 1.49
CA ALA A 112 -7.10 -33.38 2.81
C ALA A 112 -6.04 -32.99 3.86
N ALA A 113 -4.90 -33.68 3.87
CA ALA A 113 -3.78 -33.37 4.77
C ALA A 113 -3.19 -31.97 4.50
N TYR A 114 -3.02 -31.60 3.22
CA TYR A 114 -2.59 -30.26 2.81
C TYR A 114 -3.58 -29.17 3.24
N SER A 115 -4.88 -29.38 2.99
CA SER A 115 -5.93 -28.43 3.36
C SER A 115 -5.99 -28.24 4.88
N LEU A 116 -5.80 -29.32 5.66
CA LEU A 116 -5.70 -29.27 7.11
C LEU A 116 -4.47 -28.48 7.59
N VAL A 117 -3.28 -28.75 7.04
CA VAL A 117 -2.05 -28.01 7.40
C VAL A 117 -2.17 -26.54 7.02
N THR A 118 -2.72 -26.22 5.85
CA THR A 118 -2.95 -24.83 5.38
C THR A 118 -3.97 -24.10 6.27
N CYS A 119 -5.00 -24.79 6.73
CA CYS A 119 -5.97 -24.27 7.70
C CYS A 119 -5.32 -24.00 9.06
N ILE A 120 -4.54 -24.94 9.61
CA ILE A 120 -3.77 -24.75 10.86
C ILE A 120 -2.79 -23.59 10.72
N THR A 121 -2.15 -23.46 9.56
CA THR A 121 -1.22 -22.38 9.20
C THR A 121 -1.95 -21.03 9.24
N GLY A 122 -3.05 -20.85 8.50
CA GLY A 122 -3.83 -19.61 8.56
C GLY A 122 -4.43 -19.29 9.94
N ILE A 123 -4.82 -20.30 10.72
CA ILE A 123 -5.24 -20.12 12.13
C ILE A 123 -4.08 -19.67 13.00
N ALA A 124 -2.88 -20.24 12.83
CA ALA A 124 -1.69 -19.87 13.61
C ALA A 124 -1.22 -18.43 13.30
N TYR A 125 -1.36 -17.99 12.04
CA TYR A 125 -1.19 -16.59 11.68
C TYR A 125 -2.18 -15.70 12.46
N LEU A 126 -3.49 -15.92 12.29
CA LEU A 126 -4.53 -15.12 12.94
C LEU A 126 -4.44 -15.13 14.48
N ALA A 127 -4.09 -16.27 15.09
CA ALA A 127 -4.05 -16.43 16.54
C ALA A 127 -2.77 -15.90 17.18
N PHE A 128 -1.63 -15.96 16.49
CA PHE A 128 -0.32 -15.74 17.11
C PHE A 128 0.57 -14.74 16.37
N ASP A 129 0.73 -14.91 15.05
CA ASP A 129 1.71 -14.23 14.17
C ASP A 129 2.94 -13.70 14.95
N VAL A 130 3.81 -14.63 15.36
CA VAL A 130 5.03 -14.36 16.11
C VAL A 130 6.25 -14.75 15.28
N GLY A 131 6.98 -13.74 14.77
CA GLY A 131 8.32 -13.82 14.20
C GLY A 131 8.71 -15.15 13.55
N LYS A 132 9.87 -15.68 13.96
CA LYS A 132 10.48 -16.90 13.39
C LYS A 132 9.70 -18.21 13.67
N LEU A 133 8.68 -18.17 14.55
CA LEU A 133 7.79 -19.31 14.82
C LEU A 133 6.80 -19.54 13.67
N TRP A 134 6.19 -18.48 13.15
CA TRP A 134 5.29 -18.56 12.00
C TRP A 134 5.99 -19.13 10.76
N VAL A 135 7.23 -18.70 10.51
CA VAL A 135 8.08 -19.20 9.41
C VAL A 135 8.35 -20.70 9.52
N THR A 136 8.49 -21.21 10.74
CA THR A 136 8.64 -22.65 10.98
C THR A 136 7.40 -23.39 10.46
N VAL A 137 6.20 -22.92 10.82
CA VAL A 137 4.92 -23.49 10.35
C VAL A 137 4.78 -23.36 8.82
N GLY A 138 5.13 -22.20 8.27
CA GLY A 138 5.14 -21.96 6.82
C GLY A 138 6.10 -22.88 6.05
N VAL A 139 7.34 -23.08 6.54
CA VAL A 139 8.31 -24.00 5.92
C VAL A 139 7.79 -25.45 5.93
N PHE A 140 7.05 -25.86 6.96
CA PHE A 140 6.37 -27.17 7.00
C PHE A 140 5.23 -27.27 5.98
N HIS A 141 4.38 -26.24 5.86
CA HIS A 141 3.33 -26.15 4.83
C HIS A 141 3.94 -26.25 3.41
N ASN A 142 4.89 -25.37 3.10
CA ASN A 142 5.64 -25.36 1.84
C ASN A 142 6.33 -26.70 1.52
N GLY A 143 6.88 -27.38 2.53
CA GLY A 143 7.48 -28.70 2.35
C GLY A 143 6.46 -29.80 2.03
N LEU A 144 5.24 -29.69 2.54
CA LEU A 144 4.13 -30.59 2.19
C LEU A 144 3.69 -30.40 0.74
N GLU A 145 3.79 -29.18 0.19
CA GLU A 145 3.56 -28.91 -1.24
C GLU A 145 4.57 -29.62 -2.14
N VAL A 146 5.85 -29.63 -1.76
CA VAL A 146 6.89 -30.40 -2.48
C VAL A 146 6.63 -31.91 -2.42
N VAL A 147 6.15 -32.41 -1.28
CA VAL A 147 5.73 -33.81 -1.14
C VAL A 147 4.52 -34.13 -2.02
N LEU A 148 3.50 -33.26 -2.05
CA LEU A 148 2.34 -33.34 -2.96
C LEU A 148 2.80 -33.45 -4.42
N LEU A 149 3.63 -32.52 -4.88
CA LEU A 149 4.13 -32.44 -6.26
C LEU A 149 4.83 -33.72 -6.70
N ILE A 150 5.66 -34.30 -5.83
CA ILE A 150 6.51 -35.44 -6.18
C ILE A 150 5.78 -36.77 -5.96
N ALA A 151 4.88 -36.88 -4.96
CA ALA A 151 3.97 -38.01 -4.85
C ALA A 151 3.06 -38.11 -6.09
N LEU A 152 2.52 -36.98 -6.57
CA LEU A 152 1.76 -36.90 -7.82
C LEU A 152 2.56 -37.34 -9.04
N HIS A 153 3.85 -36.98 -9.11
CA HIS A 153 4.73 -37.38 -10.21
C HIS A 153 5.20 -38.85 -10.15
N GLN A 154 5.12 -39.51 -8.98
CA GLN A 154 5.58 -40.89 -8.78
C GLN A 154 4.44 -41.89 -8.53
N GLY A 155 3.26 -41.66 -9.13
CA GLY A 155 2.14 -42.61 -9.03
C GLY A 155 1.56 -42.77 -7.62
N GLY A 156 1.71 -41.76 -6.76
CA GLY A 156 1.36 -41.82 -5.34
C GLY A 156 2.35 -42.58 -4.46
N LYS A 157 3.61 -42.76 -4.87
CA LYS A 157 4.60 -43.50 -4.07
C LYS A 157 5.91 -42.75 -3.92
N ILE A 158 6.36 -42.57 -2.69
CA ILE A 158 7.70 -42.06 -2.39
C ILE A 158 8.66 -43.26 -2.31
N VAL A 159 9.27 -43.62 -3.45
CA VAL A 159 10.12 -44.83 -3.57
C VAL A 159 11.62 -44.56 -3.49
N SER A 160 12.04 -43.31 -3.36
CA SER A 160 13.46 -42.92 -3.42
C SER A 160 13.99 -42.37 -2.10
N ASN A 161 14.93 -43.10 -1.47
CA ASN A 161 15.68 -42.61 -0.31
C ASN A 161 16.46 -41.31 -0.61
N LYS A 162 16.84 -41.09 -1.88
CA LYS A 162 17.48 -39.83 -2.31
C LYS A 162 16.51 -38.66 -2.20
N PHE A 163 15.23 -38.85 -2.51
CA PHE A 163 14.22 -37.79 -2.35
C PHE A 163 14.00 -37.45 -0.88
N LEU A 164 13.91 -38.44 0.01
CA LEU A 164 13.81 -38.19 1.45
C LEU A 164 15.01 -37.39 1.97
N ALA A 165 16.23 -37.70 1.50
CA ALA A 165 17.43 -36.92 1.82
C ALA A 165 17.37 -35.47 1.29
N TRP A 166 16.88 -35.26 0.06
CA TRP A 166 16.67 -33.90 -0.49
C TRP A 166 15.57 -33.12 0.25
N MET A 167 14.49 -33.77 0.70
CA MET A 167 13.47 -33.14 1.53
C MET A 167 14.01 -32.72 2.90
N ILE A 168 14.79 -33.59 3.56
CA ILE A 168 15.45 -33.26 4.82
C ILE A 168 16.42 -32.09 4.62
N LEU A 169 17.21 -32.10 3.53
CA LEU A 169 18.11 -31.00 3.20
C LEU A 169 17.34 -29.69 2.92
N TYR A 170 16.22 -29.75 2.20
CA TYR A 170 15.33 -28.60 2.00
C TYR A 170 14.80 -28.08 3.34
N PHE A 171 14.25 -28.93 4.22
CA PHE A 171 13.74 -28.49 5.52
C PHE A 171 14.84 -27.86 6.37
N VAL A 172 16.01 -28.49 6.46
CA VAL A 172 17.15 -27.97 7.24
C VAL A 172 17.68 -26.65 6.67
N SER A 173 17.77 -26.50 5.34
CA SER A 173 18.24 -25.26 4.71
C SER A 173 17.20 -24.15 4.74
N ALA A 174 15.95 -24.42 4.38
CA ALA A 174 14.86 -23.45 4.41
C ALA A 174 14.58 -22.93 5.83
N LEU A 175 14.55 -23.82 6.82
CA LEU A 175 14.42 -23.44 8.23
C LEU A 175 15.68 -22.69 8.71
N GLY A 176 16.87 -23.16 8.32
CA GLY A 176 18.15 -22.50 8.64
C GLY A 176 18.20 -21.05 8.13
N PHE A 177 17.98 -20.82 6.84
CA PHE A 177 17.93 -19.47 6.28
C PHE A 177 16.82 -18.63 6.91
N SER A 178 15.63 -19.20 7.17
CA SER A 178 14.54 -18.50 7.86
C SER A 178 14.88 -18.09 9.30
N ILE A 179 15.75 -18.84 9.99
CA ILE A 179 16.16 -18.55 11.37
C ILE A 179 17.37 -17.61 11.41
N PHE A 180 18.33 -17.75 10.49
CA PHE A 180 19.62 -17.05 10.51
C PHE A 180 19.71 -15.84 9.57
N LEU A 181 18.78 -15.64 8.65
CA LEU A 181 18.63 -14.35 7.98
C LEU A 181 17.93 -13.37 8.90
N ASP A 182 18.39 -12.12 8.86
CA ASP A 182 17.73 -11.00 9.51
C ASP A 182 16.69 -10.38 8.58
N TRP A 183 15.76 -9.61 9.14
CA TRP A 183 14.80 -8.84 8.35
C TRP A 183 15.53 -7.75 7.55
N PRO A 184 15.16 -7.46 6.28
CA PRO A 184 14.07 -8.05 5.49
C PRO A 184 14.50 -9.27 4.64
N TYR A 185 15.69 -9.82 4.80
CA TYR A 185 16.22 -10.88 3.94
C TYR A 185 15.49 -12.22 4.15
N ASP A 186 15.09 -12.53 5.39
CA ASP A 186 14.25 -13.68 5.74
C ASP A 186 12.89 -13.66 5.00
N THR A 187 12.34 -12.45 4.85
CA THR A 187 11.06 -12.12 4.22
C THR A 187 11.10 -12.36 2.73
N VAL A 188 12.16 -11.88 2.06
CA VAL A 188 12.38 -12.09 0.64
C VAL A 188 12.60 -13.59 0.36
N TRP A 189 13.44 -14.25 1.18
CA TRP A 189 13.72 -15.68 1.09
C TRP A 189 12.43 -16.52 1.15
N PHE A 190 11.60 -16.32 2.18
CA PHE A 190 10.39 -17.10 2.34
C PHE A 190 9.33 -16.81 1.27
N LYS A 191 9.11 -15.53 0.91
CA LYS A 191 8.15 -15.18 -0.15
C LYS A 191 8.55 -15.78 -1.49
N MET A 192 9.85 -15.77 -1.83
CA MET A 192 10.35 -16.44 -3.03
C MET A 192 10.15 -17.96 -2.98
N GLN A 193 10.42 -18.59 -1.83
CA GLN A 193 10.23 -20.02 -1.60
C GLN A 193 8.76 -20.43 -1.83
N GLY A 194 7.82 -19.78 -1.13
CA GLY A 194 6.38 -20.06 -1.23
C GLY A 194 5.81 -19.82 -2.61
N LEU A 195 6.09 -18.66 -3.22
CA LEU A 195 5.64 -18.36 -4.59
C LEU A 195 6.11 -19.42 -5.60
N CYS A 196 7.36 -19.89 -5.50
CA CYS A 196 7.86 -20.94 -6.40
C CYS A 196 7.12 -22.28 -6.24
N GLN A 197 6.62 -22.58 -5.04
CA GLN A 197 5.88 -23.81 -4.73
C GLN A 197 4.41 -23.69 -5.17
N ASP A 198 3.77 -22.55 -4.91
CA ASP A 198 2.46 -22.15 -5.47
C ASP A 198 2.42 -22.30 -7.01
N PHE A 199 3.41 -21.73 -7.72
CA PHE A 199 3.53 -21.89 -9.17
C PHE A 199 3.76 -23.35 -9.59
N GLY A 200 4.56 -24.10 -8.82
CA GLY A 200 4.77 -25.53 -9.03
C GLY A 200 3.48 -26.34 -8.96
N LEU A 201 2.65 -26.09 -7.93
CA LEU A 201 1.33 -26.70 -7.74
C LEU A 201 0.37 -26.31 -8.86
N ALA A 202 0.21 -25.01 -9.16
CA ALA A 202 -0.67 -24.53 -10.21
C ALA A 202 -0.33 -25.16 -11.58
N ILE A 203 0.96 -25.24 -11.93
CA ILE A 203 1.43 -25.89 -13.16
C ILE A 203 1.13 -27.38 -13.14
N THR A 204 1.33 -28.06 -12.01
CA THR A 204 1.18 -29.52 -11.89
C THR A 204 -0.29 -29.95 -11.90
N PHE A 205 -1.17 -29.27 -11.18
CA PHE A 205 -2.62 -29.47 -11.27
C PHE A 205 -3.14 -29.19 -12.68
N THR A 206 -2.68 -28.11 -13.33
CA THR A 206 -3.00 -27.82 -14.73
C THR A 206 -2.54 -28.94 -15.67
N ARG A 207 -1.32 -29.48 -15.47
CA ARG A 207 -0.81 -30.62 -16.26
C ARG A 207 -1.65 -31.87 -16.07
N ILE A 208 -1.98 -32.23 -14.83
CA ILE A 208 -2.80 -33.41 -14.50
C ILE A 208 -4.20 -33.28 -15.11
N TYR A 209 -4.85 -32.11 -14.97
CA TYR A 209 -6.15 -31.82 -15.57
C TYR A 209 -6.16 -32.10 -17.09
N PHE A 210 -5.21 -31.53 -17.83
CA PHE A 210 -5.15 -31.70 -19.28
C PHE A 210 -4.59 -33.07 -19.73
N ALA A 211 -3.75 -33.73 -18.94
CA ALA A 211 -3.26 -35.08 -19.24
C ALA A 211 -4.38 -36.11 -19.10
N THR A 212 -5.10 -36.10 -17.97
CA THR A 212 -6.26 -36.98 -17.74
C THR A 212 -7.34 -36.75 -18.80
N ARG A 213 -7.61 -35.49 -19.20
CA ARG A 213 -8.57 -35.16 -20.26
C ARG A 213 -8.16 -35.65 -21.65
N ASN A 214 -6.87 -35.61 -22.00
CA ASN A 214 -6.38 -36.06 -23.30
C ASN A 214 -6.16 -37.58 -23.39
N GLY A 215 -5.87 -38.24 -22.25
CA GLY A 215 -5.52 -39.67 -22.21
C GLY A 215 -6.69 -40.64 -22.29
N TYR A 216 -7.90 -40.20 -21.93
CA TYR A 216 -9.12 -41.04 -21.91
C TYR A 216 -10.19 -40.64 -22.95
N GLY A 217 -10.04 -39.50 -23.63
CA GLY A 217 -11.06 -38.99 -24.55
C GLY A 217 -12.39 -38.66 -23.85
N ASP A 218 -13.46 -38.51 -24.64
CA ASP A 218 -14.83 -38.37 -24.10
C ASP A 218 -15.45 -39.73 -23.68
N GLU A 219 -14.69 -40.83 -23.72
CA GLU A 219 -15.18 -42.16 -23.33
C GLU A 219 -15.26 -42.29 -21.81
N THR A 220 -16.51 -42.23 -21.32
CA THR A 220 -16.85 -42.19 -19.91
C THR A 220 -16.58 -43.51 -19.19
N HIS A 221 -15.55 -43.53 -18.33
CA HIS A 221 -15.58 -44.35 -17.12
C HIS A 221 -15.95 -43.49 -15.92
N GLN A 222 -17.20 -43.63 -15.48
CA GLN A 222 -17.75 -43.06 -14.27
C GLN A 222 -18.68 -44.08 -13.64
N ARG A 223 -18.73 -44.09 -12.31
CA ARG A 223 -19.97 -43.83 -11.57
C ARG A 223 -19.70 -43.53 -10.10
N LEU A 224 -20.47 -42.60 -9.58
CA LEU A 224 -20.74 -42.45 -8.16
C LEU A 224 -22.24 -42.13 -8.04
N PHE A 225 -22.90 -42.81 -7.11
CA PHE A 225 -24.36 -42.91 -6.91
C PHE A 225 -25.07 -43.74 -8.03
N ASP A 226 -25.92 -44.73 -7.72
CA ASP A 226 -26.74 -44.92 -6.51
C ASP A 226 -26.82 -46.38 -5.97
N VAL A 227 -27.56 -46.58 -4.87
CA VAL A 227 -27.52 -47.73 -3.93
C VAL A 227 -28.95 -48.15 -3.50
N GLU A 228 -29.39 -49.42 -3.46
CA GLU A 228 -28.78 -50.71 -3.83
C GLU A 228 -29.85 -51.79 -4.16
N SER A 229 -29.48 -52.80 -4.98
CA SER A 229 -29.99 -54.19 -4.95
C SER A 229 -31.46 -54.49 -5.31
N PRO A 230 -31.86 -55.78 -5.54
CA PRO A 230 -31.11 -56.95 -6.01
C PRO A 230 -31.67 -57.54 -7.34
N ARG A 231 -31.22 -58.74 -7.72
CA ARG A 231 -31.58 -59.47 -8.96
C ARG A 231 -33.08 -59.83 -9.07
N GLU A 232 -33.57 -59.93 -10.30
CA GLU A 232 -34.93 -60.40 -10.63
C GLU A 232 -35.26 -61.80 -10.06
N HIS A 233 -36.40 -61.90 -9.39
CA HIS A 233 -37.25 -63.09 -9.41
C HIS A 233 -38.70 -62.64 -9.58
N ASN A 234 -39.43 -63.27 -10.52
CA ASN A 234 -40.85 -63.00 -10.83
C ASN A 234 -41.21 -61.67 -11.52
N GLY A 235 -40.38 -61.19 -12.44
CA GLY A 235 -40.88 -60.72 -13.75
C GLY A 235 -41.66 -59.40 -13.85
N VAL A 236 -41.45 -58.42 -12.96
CA VAL A 236 -41.93 -57.04 -13.15
C VAL A 236 -40.77 -56.05 -13.07
N LYS A 237 -40.65 -55.18 -14.08
CA LYS A 237 -39.64 -54.12 -14.16
C LYS A 237 -40.31 -52.76 -14.03
N GLU A 238 -39.89 -51.97 -13.04
CA GLU A 238 -40.08 -50.53 -13.02
C GLU A 238 -38.73 -49.83 -12.87
N TYR A 239 -38.49 -48.80 -13.69
CA TYR A 239 -37.29 -47.97 -13.66
C TYR A 239 -37.70 -46.51 -13.50
N THR A 240 -37.47 -45.93 -12.33
CA THR A 240 -37.50 -44.47 -12.14
C THR A 240 -36.10 -43.89 -12.31
N PHE A 241 -35.93 -43.07 -13.35
CA PHE A 241 -34.66 -42.40 -13.66
C PHE A 241 -34.38 -41.24 -12.69
N GLY A 242 -33.32 -41.36 -11.89
CA GLY A 242 -32.63 -40.24 -11.25
C GLY A 242 -31.49 -39.74 -12.14
N SER A 243 -31.35 -38.42 -12.31
CA SER A 243 -30.33 -37.83 -13.20
C SER A 243 -28.92 -37.92 -12.62
N VAL A 244 -28.08 -38.79 -13.18
CA VAL A 244 -26.68 -38.98 -12.77
C VAL A 244 -25.82 -37.77 -13.17
N THR A 245 -25.18 -37.12 -12.20
CA THR A 245 -24.22 -36.04 -12.43
C THR A 245 -22.86 -36.56 -12.89
N ARG A 246 -22.30 -35.96 -13.94
CA ARG A 246 -20.97 -36.33 -14.45
C ARG A 246 -19.90 -35.95 -13.44
N PHE A 247 -18.96 -36.85 -13.15
CA PHE A 247 -17.64 -36.52 -12.59
C PHE A 247 -16.96 -35.54 -13.54
N ALA A 248 -17.07 -34.25 -13.24
CA ALA A 248 -16.47 -33.19 -13.99
C ALA A 248 -15.14 -32.83 -13.32
N PRO A 249 -14.03 -32.62 -14.07
CA PRO A 249 -12.74 -32.23 -13.51
C PRO A 249 -12.73 -30.78 -12.96
N ASN A 250 -13.92 -30.22 -12.70
CA ASN A 250 -14.20 -28.91 -12.15
C ASN A 250 -13.57 -28.70 -10.76
N PHE A 251 -13.30 -29.76 -9.99
CA PHE A 251 -12.64 -29.63 -8.68
C PHE A 251 -11.14 -29.30 -8.81
N VAL A 252 -10.45 -29.91 -9.77
CA VAL A 252 -9.06 -29.52 -10.10
C VAL A 252 -9.05 -28.12 -10.75
N LEU A 253 -10.08 -27.77 -11.52
CA LEU A 253 -10.27 -26.40 -12.02
C LEU A 253 -10.52 -25.39 -10.87
N LEU A 254 -11.26 -25.75 -9.83
CA LEU A 254 -11.47 -24.93 -8.64
C LEU A 254 -10.17 -24.72 -7.86
N LEU A 255 -9.33 -25.75 -7.70
CA LEU A 255 -8.00 -25.61 -7.09
C LEU A 255 -7.09 -24.72 -7.93
N VAL A 256 -7.06 -24.89 -9.26
CA VAL A 256 -6.33 -23.99 -10.17
C VAL A 256 -6.85 -22.55 -10.03
N LEU A 257 -8.16 -22.33 -10.07
CA LEU A 257 -8.76 -21.01 -9.89
C LEU A 257 -8.38 -20.40 -8.53
N ALA A 258 -8.45 -21.18 -7.44
CA ALA A 258 -8.08 -20.73 -6.10
C ALA A 258 -6.61 -20.25 -6.04
N SER A 259 -5.66 -21.04 -6.55
CA SER A 259 -4.24 -20.66 -6.62
C SER A 259 -4.03 -19.39 -7.47
N TYR A 260 -4.69 -19.27 -8.62
CA TYR A 260 -4.61 -18.04 -9.43
C TYR A 260 -5.25 -16.83 -8.75
N THR A 261 -6.36 -16.99 -8.01
CA THR A 261 -6.97 -15.89 -7.24
C THR A 261 -6.13 -15.46 -6.04
N HIS A 262 -5.42 -16.37 -5.38
CA HIS A 262 -4.48 -16.05 -4.30
C HIS A 262 -3.33 -15.17 -4.82
N ILE A 263 -2.74 -15.56 -5.95
CA ILE A 263 -1.68 -14.78 -6.63
C ILE A 263 -2.21 -13.39 -7.05
N LEU A 264 -3.41 -13.31 -7.60
CA LEU A 264 -4.02 -12.03 -8.02
C LEU A 264 -4.35 -11.12 -6.83
N GLY A 265 -4.84 -11.66 -5.71
CA GLY A 265 -5.15 -10.89 -4.50
C GLY A 265 -3.92 -10.17 -3.93
N ASN A 266 -2.78 -10.88 -3.86
CA ASN A 266 -1.51 -10.32 -3.42
C ASN A 266 -0.99 -9.20 -4.34
N VAL A 267 -1.25 -9.28 -5.66
CA VAL A 267 -0.93 -8.20 -6.60
C VAL A 267 -1.90 -7.02 -6.47
N TYR A 268 -3.20 -7.27 -6.29
CA TYR A 268 -4.23 -6.22 -6.22
C TYR A 268 -4.11 -5.36 -4.96
N ALA A 269 -3.71 -5.95 -3.83
CA ALA A 269 -3.42 -5.23 -2.59
C ALA A 269 -2.26 -4.21 -2.71
N THR A 270 -1.46 -4.29 -3.79
CA THR A 270 -0.31 -3.40 -4.04
C THR A 270 -0.67 -2.18 -4.91
N ILE A 271 -1.88 -2.09 -5.46
CA ILE A 271 -2.32 -0.96 -6.30
C ILE A 271 -2.81 0.20 -5.42
N LEU A 272 -1.87 0.85 -4.75
CA LEU A 272 -2.10 2.09 -4.00
C LEU A 272 -1.95 3.32 -4.92
N TYR A 273 -2.66 4.41 -4.58
CA TYR A 273 -2.33 5.69 -5.17
C TYR A 273 -0.94 6.15 -4.69
N THR A 274 -0.14 6.68 -5.60
CA THR A 274 1.22 7.16 -5.28
C THR A 274 1.21 8.67 -5.05
N ARG A 275 0.41 9.38 -5.86
CA ARG A 275 0.30 10.83 -5.91
C ARG A 275 -1.15 11.20 -6.18
N SER A 276 -1.63 12.31 -5.62
CA SER A 276 -2.95 12.85 -5.92
C SER A 276 -2.94 14.38 -6.00
N SER A 277 -3.86 14.93 -6.77
CA SER A 277 -4.06 16.38 -6.90
C SER A 277 -5.53 16.65 -7.21
N SER A 278 -6.06 17.74 -6.68
CA SER A 278 -7.32 18.30 -7.16
C SER A 278 -7.02 19.25 -8.32
N PHE A 279 -7.82 19.23 -9.39
CA PHE A 279 -7.60 20.07 -10.56
C PHE A 279 -8.89 20.39 -11.31
N VAL A 280 -8.87 21.46 -12.11
CA VAL A 280 -9.87 21.76 -13.13
C VAL A 280 -9.41 21.17 -14.45
N GLY A 281 -10.24 20.35 -15.10
CA GLY A 281 -9.99 19.81 -16.43
C GLY A 281 -10.21 20.83 -17.55
N GLU A 282 -9.79 20.51 -18.77
CA GLU A 282 -10.13 21.32 -19.97
C GLU A 282 -11.65 21.37 -20.27
N ASP A 283 -12.45 20.50 -19.67
CA ASP A 283 -13.92 20.52 -19.71
C ASP A 283 -14.57 21.32 -18.56
N ASP A 284 -13.78 22.15 -17.87
CA ASP A 284 -14.18 23.06 -16.78
C ASP A 284 -14.80 22.39 -15.54
N LYS A 285 -14.58 21.08 -15.37
CA LYS A 285 -14.99 20.32 -14.18
C LYS A 285 -13.82 20.10 -13.23
N VAL A 286 -14.16 20.06 -11.93
CA VAL A 286 -13.22 19.72 -10.86
C VAL A 286 -13.10 18.21 -10.72
N TYR A 287 -11.86 17.73 -10.61
CA TYR A 287 -11.51 16.33 -10.46
C TYR A 287 -10.47 16.14 -9.36
N SER A 288 -10.56 15.02 -8.65
CA SER A 288 -9.40 14.37 -8.03
C SER A 288 -8.70 13.51 -9.08
N GLY A 289 -7.38 13.46 -9.08
CA GLY A 289 -6.65 12.51 -9.93
C GLY A 289 -5.19 12.34 -9.59
N GLN A 290 -4.59 11.29 -10.16
CA GLN A 290 -3.17 11.03 -10.08
C GLN A 290 -2.47 11.73 -11.26
N PRO A 291 -1.61 12.73 -11.02
CA PRO A 291 -0.90 13.40 -12.10
C PRO A 291 0.09 12.46 -12.78
N ILE A 292 0.24 12.61 -14.09
CA ILE A 292 1.27 11.92 -14.88
C ILE A 292 2.57 12.71 -14.72
N VAL A 293 3.52 12.11 -14.02
CA VAL A 293 4.82 12.68 -13.63
C VAL A 293 5.96 12.06 -14.42
N ASP A 294 7.14 12.70 -14.38
CA ASP A 294 8.39 12.12 -14.87
C ASP A 294 8.91 10.99 -13.94
N LEU A 295 10.04 10.38 -14.31
CA LEU A 295 10.68 9.31 -13.53
C LEU A 295 11.15 9.76 -12.13
N ASN A 296 11.30 11.07 -11.89
CA ASN A 296 11.69 11.65 -10.61
C ASN A 296 10.48 12.07 -9.76
N GLY A 297 9.25 11.95 -10.29
CA GLY A 297 8.03 12.40 -9.64
C GLY A 297 7.71 13.89 -9.83
N SER A 298 8.46 14.59 -10.67
CA SER A 298 8.22 15.99 -11.03
C SER A 298 7.01 16.13 -11.95
N LEU A 299 6.23 17.18 -11.74
CA LEU A 299 5.15 17.54 -12.65
C LEU A 299 5.73 18.21 -13.92
N PRO A 300 5.25 17.87 -15.13
CA PRO A 300 5.51 18.67 -16.32
C PRO A 300 4.88 20.08 -16.18
N PRO A 301 5.28 21.04 -17.04
CA PRO A 301 4.62 22.35 -17.10
C PRO A 301 3.11 22.22 -17.26
N ILE A 302 2.34 23.10 -16.63
CA ILE A 302 0.88 22.98 -16.56
C ILE A 302 0.19 22.94 -17.95
N SER A 303 0.83 23.51 -18.98
CA SER A 303 0.41 23.43 -20.39
C SER A 303 0.37 22.00 -20.96
N GLU A 304 1.14 21.08 -20.37
CA GLU A 304 1.30 19.69 -20.81
C GLU A 304 0.77 18.69 -19.78
N LEU A 305 0.50 19.14 -18.55
CA LEU A 305 0.08 18.31 -17.43
C LEU A 305 -1.23 17.56 -17.71
N LYS A 306 -1.22 16.28 -17.42
CA LYS A 306 -2.34 15.35 -17.54
C LYS A 306 -2.47 14.53 -16.26
N ALA A 307 -3.68 14.07 -15.95
CA ALA A 307 -3.94 13.24 -14.79
C ALA A 307 -4.97 12.15 -15.09
N ASN A 308 -4.77 10.97 -14.51
CA ASN A 308 -5.78 9.92 -14.44
C ASN A 308 -6.83 10.29 -13.38
N ILE A 309 -8.12 10.23 -13.71
CA ILE A 309 -9.17 10.56 -12.74
C ILE A 309 -9.19 9.51 -11.62
N ILE A 310 -9.19 10.00 -10.38
CA ILE A 310 -9.47 9.23 -9.17
C ILE A 310 -10.98 9.28 -8.90
N GLN A 311 -11.59 8.11 -8.77
CA GLN A 311 -12.93 7.94 -8.21
C GLN A 311 -12.82 7.52 -6.73
N GLY A 312 -13.78 7.97 -5.91
CA GLY A 312 -13.74 7.84 -4.44
C GLY A 312 -13.13 9.07 -3.77
N ASP A 313 -13.02 9.04 -2.45
CA ASP A 313 -12.47 10.13 -1.63
C ASP A 313 -11.25 9.65 -0.84
N VAL A 314 -10.12 10.34 -1.02
CA VAL A 314 -8.84 10.01 -0.39
C VAL A 314 -8.86 10.10 1.14
N LEU A 315 -9.84 10.77 1.74
CA LEU A 315 -10.03 10.84 3.20
C LEU A 315 -11.00 9.79 3.77
N THR A 316 -11.60 8.97 2.92
CA THR A 316 -12.56 7.94 3.35
C THR A 316 -11.96 6.55 3.28
N GLU A 317 -12.59 5.60 3.97
CA GLU A 317 -12.24 4.19 3.90
C GLU A 317 -12.80 3.51 2.62
N GLU A 318 -13.48 4.26 1.76
CA GLU A 318 -13.90 3.79 0.44
C GLU A 318 -12.70 3.64 -0.50
N ARG A 319 -12.67 2.53 -1.27
CA ARG A 319 -11.57 2.22 -2.17
C ARG A 319 -11.44 3.28 -3.27
N ILE A 320 -10.30 3.96 -3.29
CA ILE A 320 -9.86 4.82 -4.39
C ILE A 320 -9.69 3.97 -5.66
N ASN A 321 -10.35 4.35 -6.75
CA ASN A 321 -10.16 3.73 -8.06
C ASN A 321 -9.50 4.73 -9.02
N ILE A 322 -8.26 4.45 -9.44
CA ILE A 322 -7.58 5.22 -10.48
C ILE A 322 -8.06 4.71 -11.83
N THR A 323 -8.75 5.56 -12.58
CA THR A 323 -9.33 5.18 -13.87
C THR A 323 -8.34 5.41 -15.02
N ASP A 324 -8.49 4.65 -16.10
CA ASP A 324 -7.76 4.88 -17.36
C ASP A 324 -8.16 6.19 -18.07
N LYS A 325 -9.17 6.91 -17.57
CA LYS A 325 -9.59 8.18 -18.15
C LYS A 325 -8.60 9.28 -17.77
N ILE A 326 -7.78 9.66 -18.74
CA ILE A 326 -6.84 10.78 -18.64
C ILE A 326 -7.54 12.08 -19.06
N ILE A 327 -7.39 13.14 -18.25
CA ILE A 327 -7.80 14.51 -18.57
C ILE A 327 -6.57 15.42 -18.55
N LYS A 328 -6.52 16.39 -19.46
CA LYS A 328 -5.52 17.47 -19.45
C LYS A 328 -5.90 18.52 -18.42
N VAL A 329 -4.95 18.93 -17.60
CA VAL A 329 -5.15 19.85 -16.49
C VAL A 329 -5.17 21.29 -17.03
N LYS A 330 -6.27 22.00 -16.78
CA LYS A 330 -6.42 23.42 -17.09
C LYS A 330 -5.87 24.29 -15.95
N LYS A 331 -6.09 23.86 -14.71
CA LYS A 331 -5.63 24.53 -13.48
C LYS A 331 -5.45 23.51 -12.35
N LEU A 332 -4.34 23.59 -11.62
CA LEU A 332 -4.15 22.86 -10.36
C LEU A 332 -4.87 23.57 -9.22
N LEU A 333 -5.37 22.79 -8.28
CA LEU A 333 -5.98 23.26 -7.04
C LEU A 333 -5.15 22.77 -5.83
N THR A 334 -5.48 23.23 -4.62
CA THR A 334 -4.95 22.64 -3.40
C THR A 334 -5.20 21.11 -3.38
N PRO A 335 -4.26 20.27 -2.90
CA PRO A 335 -4.40 18.81 -3.05
C PRO A 335 -5.68 18.24 -2.42
N LEU A 336 -6.12 18.82 -1.29
CA LEU A 336 -7.47 18.69 -0.76
C LEU A 336 -8.25 20.00 -0.91
N ALA A 337 -9.55 19.91 -1.15
CA ALA A 337 -10.45 21.07 -1.13
C ALA A 337 -10.52 21.68 0.29
N PRO A 338 -10.67 23.02 0.44
CA PRO A 338 -10.76 23.68 1.76
C PRO A 338 -11.83 23.11 2.70
N SER A 339 -12.96 22.64 2.17
CA SER A 339 -14.04 21.99 2.95
C SER A 339 -13.64 20.66 3.58
N LYS A 340 -12.51 20.07 3.15
CA LYS A 340 -11.94 18.83 3.66
C LYS A 340 -10.78 19.05 4.64
N ILE A 341 -10.38 20.30 4.88
CA ILE A 341 -9.30 20.65 5.82
C ILE A 341 -9.94 21.32 7.06
N PRO A 342 -10.25 20.56 8.13
CA PRO A 342 -10.97 21.09 9.29
C PRO A 342 -10.13 22.06 10.14
N ILE A 343 -8.80 21.91 10.14
CA ILE A 343 -7.87 22.77 10.85
C ILE A 343 -6.49 22.77 10.17
N ILE A 344 -5.83 23.93 10.20
CA ILE A 344 -4.42 24.09 9.80
C ILE A 344 -3.62 24.44 11.05
N ARG A 345 -2.78 23.52 11.50
CA ARG A 345 -1.86 23.69 12.64
C ARG A 345 -0.47 24.01 12.10
N CYS A 346 0.18 25.02 12.64
CA CYS A 346 1.45 25.51 12.14
C CYS A 346 2.47 25.58 13.28
N ILE A 347 3.73 25.21 13.02
CA ILE A 347 4.77 25.13 14.03
C ILE A 347 5.86 26.17 13.77
N GLY A 348 5.93 27.20 14.60
CA GLY A 348 7.00 28.19 14.50
C GLY A 348 8.32 27.67 15.08
N LEU A 349 9.43 28.19 14.54
CA LEU A 349 10.79 27.98 15.06
C LEU A 349 11.22 26.51 15.12
N ASN A 350 10.80 25.69 14.15
CA ASN A 350 11.09 24.25 14.15
C ASN A 350 12.38 23.82 13.44
N TYR A 351 13.25 24.74 13.00
CA TYR A 351 14.54 24.41 12.37
C TYR A 351 15.69 24.96 13.21
N LYS A 352 16.75 24.17 13.41
CA LYS A 352 17.87 24.55 14.29
C LYS A 352 18.63 25.75 13.73
N GLU A 353 18.82 25.81 12.41
CA GLU A 353 19.44 26.98 11.77
C GLU A 353 18.51 28.20 11.76
N HIS A 354 17.19 28.02 11.70
CA HIS A 354 16.24 29.13 11.81
C HIS A 354 16.18 29.74 13.23
N ALA A 355 16.30 28.90 14.26
CA ALA A 355 16.47 29.36 15.64
C ALA A 355 17.77 30.18 15.82
N LYS A 356 18.86 29.74 15.19
CA LYS A 356 20.15 30.46 15.20
C LYS A 356 20.07 31.82 14.49
N GLU A 357 19.51 31.90 13.26
CA GLU A 357 19.47 33.17 12.53
C GLU A 357 18.60 34.24 13.24
N THR A 358 17.53 33.79 13.91
CA THR A 358 16.63 34.66 14.68
C THR A 358 17.14 34.97 16.09
N SER A 359 18.29 34.40 16.49
CA SER A 359 18.88 34.48 17.83
C SER A 359 17.92 34.05 18.95
N GLN A 360 17.01 33.12 18.66
CA GLN A 360 16.07 32.54 19.61
C GLN A 360 16.65 31.28 20.26
N PRO A 361 16.33 30.98 21.52
CA PRO A 361 16.68 29.69 22.11
C PRO A 361 15.92 28.56 21.40
N ILE A 362 16.55 27.38 21.30
CA ILE A 362 15.86 26.19 20.79
C ILE A 362 14.66 25.89 21.69
N PRO A 363 13.42 25.81 21.15
CA PRO A 363 12.22 25.57 21.93
C PRO A 363 12.24 24.18 22.56
N LYS A 364 11.65 24.05 23.76
CA LYS A 364 11.49 22.76 24.46
C LYS A 364 10.23 22.00 24.04
N PHE A 365 9.26 22.70 23.45
CA PHE A 365 7.98 22.16 22.97
C PHE A 365 7.59 22.91 21.68
N PRO A 366 6.84 22.28 20.75
CA PRO A 366 6.42 22.93 19.50
C PRO A 366 5.64 24.23 19.73
N ILE A 367 6.02 25.31 19.04
CA ILE A 367 5.32 26.60 19.14
C ILE A 367 4.13 26.60 18.17
N LEU A 368 2.97 26.17 18.68
CA LEU A 368 1.75 26.00 17.91
C LEU A 368 0.99 27.32 17.69
N PHE A 369 0.55 27.55 16.45
CA PHE A 369 -0.49 28.50 16.08
C PHE A 369 -1.38 27.89 14.97
N ILE A 370 -2.42 28.63 14.55
CA ILE A 370 -3.36 28.18 13.51
C ILE A 370 -3.51 29.19 12.38
N LYS A 371 -3.81 28.70 11.19
CA LYS A 371 -4.29 29.48 10.04
C LYS A 371 -5.73 29.04 9.71
N PRO A 372 -6.63 29.94 9.28
CA PRO A 372 -7.98 29.56 8.86
C PRO A 372 -7.92 28.86 7.51
N SER A 373 -8.88 27.97 7.22
CA SER A 373 -8.97 27.31 5.90
C SER A 373 -9.25 28.28 4.75
N THR A 374 -9.74 29.50 5.01
CA THR A 374 -9.86 30.57 4.01
C THR A 374 -8.51 31.11 3.54
N SER A 375 -7.44 30.92 4.32
CA SER A 375 -6.08 31.30 3.91
C SER A 375 -5.50 30.37 2.84
N LEU A 376 -6.10 29.20 2.58
CA LEU A 376 -5.60 28.25 1.57
C LEU A 376 -5.51 28.89 0.18
N GLN A 377 -4.42 28.60 -0.54
CA GLN A 377 -4.27 29.01 -1.94
C GLN A 377 -3.77 27.88 -2.83
N ASN A 378 -4.28 27.84 -4.06
CA ASN A 378 -3.91 26.88 -5.08
C ASN A 378 -2.49 27.16 -5.62
N PRO A 379 -1.84 26.15 -6.22
CA PRO A 379 -0.67 26.39 -7.07
C PRO A 379 -0.99 27.34 -8.23
N PHE A 380 -0.04 28.19 -8.58
CA PHE A 380 -0.08 29.21 -9.64
C PHE A 380 -1.07 30.37 -9.47
N ASP A 381 -2.01 30.27 -8.53
CA ASP A 381 -2.90 31.39 -8.18
C ASP A 381 -2.14 32.50 -7.42
N GLN A 382 -2.72 33.71 -7.41
CA GLN A 382 -2.12 34.88 -6.79
C GLN A 382 -2.29 34.87 -5.26
N ILE A 383 -1.22 35.15 -4.53
CA ILE A 383 -1.28 35.49 -3.10
C ILE A 383 -1.68 36.97 -3.01
N GLN A 384 -2.90 37.22 -2.53
CA GLN A 384 -3.46 38.54 -2.29
C GLN A 384 -2.93 39.10 -0.97
N VAL A 385 -2.11 40.14 -1.05
CA VAL A 385 -1.62 40.90 0.09
C VAL A 385 -2.65 41.96 0.45
N PRO A 386 -3.34 41.84 1.60
CA PRO A 386 -4.40 42.79 1.93
C PRO A 386 -3.83 44.18 2.21
N THR A 387 -4.65 45.21 2.02
CA THR A 387 -4.28 46.63 2.13
C THR A 387 -3.53 46.92 3.45
N ILE A 388 -3.98 46.31 4.55
CA ILE A 388 -3.40 46.41 5.90
C ILE A 388 -2.00 45.78 6.04
N ALA A 389 -1.66 44.83 5.16
CA ALA A 389 -0.37 44.13 5.09
C ALA A 389 0.56 44.65 3.98
N THR A 390 0.12 45.62 3.18
CA THR A 390 1.01 46.33 2.23
C THR A 390 2.15 47.07 2.98
N ASN A 391 3.10 47.64 2.22
CA ASN A 391 4.31 48.33 2.73
C ASN A 391 5.41 47.38 3.25
N ASN A 392 5.97 46.53 2.37
CA ASN A 392 7.24 45.83 2.56
C ASN A 392 7.36 45.12 3.91
N GLN A 393 6.51 44.13 4.10
CA GLN A 393 6.44 43.32 5.33
C GLN A 393 5.99 41.87 5.11
N VAL A 394 5.54 41.53 3.90
CA VAL A 394 5.09 40.18 3.57
C VAL A 394 6.31 39.33 3.26
N ASP A 395 6.37 38.17 3.88
CA ASP A 395 7.52 37.27 3.86
C ASP A 395 7.07 35.85 3.51
N PHE A 396 8.00 35.06 3.00
CA PHE A 396 7.82 33.66 2.61
C PHE A 396 8.41 32.73 3.68
N GLU A 397 7.84 31.54 3.80
CA GLU A 397 8.28 30.49 4.74
C GLU A 397 8.05 29.13 4.10
N ALA A 398 9.09 28.51 3.55
CA ALA A 398 8.99 27.18 2.96
C ALA A 398 8.78 26.10 4.02
N GLU A 399 7.66 25.38 3.94
CA GLU A 399 7.35 24.33 4.92
C GLU A 399 6.99 23.01 4.23
N LEU A 400 7.38 21.89 4.85
CA LEU A 400 6.76 20.60 4.56
C LEU A 400 5.35 20.62 5.16
N ALA A 401 4.36 20.27 4.35
CA ALA A 401 2.95 20.22 4.73
C ALA A 401 2.51 18.75 4.84
N VAL A 402 1.99 18.36 6.00
CA VAL A 402 1.56 16.98 6.31
C VAL A 402 0.04 16.96 6.42
N ILE A 403 -0.62 16.06 5.70
CA ILE A 403 -2.07 15.87 5.78
C ILE A 403 -2.36 14.59 6.57
N ILE A 404 -3.22 14.69 7.57
CA ILE A 404 -3.70 13.55 8.37
C ILE A 404 -4.77 12.78 7.59
N GLY A 405 -4.64 11.46 7.48
CA GLY A 405 -5.57 10.57 6.76
C GLY A 405 -6.65 9.93 7.62
N LYS A 406 -6.38 9.71 8.91
CA LYS A 406 -7.34 9.13 9.86
C LYS A 406 -7.39 9.93 11.16
N ASN A 407 -8.57 9.96 11.79
CA ASN A 407 -8.74 10.62 13.09
C ASN A 407 -7.78 10.03 14.12
N CYS A 408 -7.00 10.86 14.81
CA CYS A 408 -5.98 10.40 15.77
C CYS A 408 -5.98 11.28 17.03
N LYS A 409 -5.70 10.68 18.20
CA LYS A 409 -5.70 11.37 19.50
C LYS A 409 -4.79 10.62 20.47
N ASN A 410 -3.95 11.36 21.22
CA ASN A 410 -2.97 10.82 22.16
C ASN A 410 -2.10 9.71 21.55
N VAL A 411 -1.62 9.92 20.31
CA VAL A 411 -0.81 8.95 19.57
C VAL A 411 0.64 9.07 20.00
N ASP A 412 1.32 7.93 20.20
CA ASP A 412 2.75 7.90 20.48
C ASP A 412 3.58 8.17 19.21
N SER A 413 4.81 8.66 19.37
CA SER A 413 5.63 9.09 18.21
C SER A 413 5.88 7.94 17.23
N ASP A 414 6.12 6.72 17.69
CA ASP A 414 6.44 5.59 16.82
C ASP A 414 5.25 5.20 15.93
N ASP A 415 4.03 5.34 16.46
CA ASP A 415 2.76 5.12 15.74
C ASP A 415 2.36 6.27 14.81
N ALA A 416 2.94 7.46 14.96
CA ALA A 416 2.37 8.70 14.44
C ALA A 416 2.29 8.76 12.91
N LEU A 417 3.26 8.18 12.19
CA LEU A 417 3.32 8.26 10.72
C LEU A 417 2.24 7.43 10.03
N GLN A 418 1.65 6.42 10.68
CA GLN A 418 0.56 5.61 10.08
C GLN A 418 -0.74 6.42 9.89
N TYR A 419 -0.87 7.56 10.56
CA TYR A 419 -2.02 8.46 10.46
C TYR A 419 -1.85 9.50 9.33
N VAL A 420 -0.74 9.51 8.61
CA VAL A 420 -0.47 10.46 7.52
C VAL A 420 -1.12 9.98 6.21
N LEU A 421 -1.95 10.83 5.60
CA LEU A 421 -2.44 10.64 4.23
C LEU A 421 -1.31 10.83 3.22
N GLY A 422 -0.53 11.89 3.41
CA GLY A 422 0.59 12.21 2.55
C GLY A 422 1.20 13.58 2.85
N TYR A 423 2.17 13.92 2.02
CA TYR A 423 2.99 15.12 2.12
C TYR A 423 2.82 16.02 0.91
N THR A 424 2.85 17.32 1.13
CA THR A 424 2.82 18.35 0.08
C THR A 424 3.75 19.52 0.45
N VAL A 425 3.94 20.49 -0.43
CA VAL A 425 4.67 21.73 -0.12
C VAL A 425 3.69 22.74 0.46
N GLY A 426 4.12 23.53 1.44
CA GLY A 426 3.42 24.71 1.92
C GLY A 426 4.29 25.97 1.90
N ASN A 427 3.64 27.14 1.85
CA ASN A 427 4.27 28.43 2.07
C ASN A 427 3.52 29.17 3.20
N ASP A 428 4.14 29.35 4.37
CA ASP A 428 3.52 30.07 5.48
C ASP A 428 3.72 31.59 5.37
N VAL A 429 3.01 32.18 4.39
CA VAL A 429 3.09 33.61 4.09
C VAL A 429 2.76 34.45 5.33
N SER A 430 3.61 35.44 5.61
CA SER A 430 3.67 36.10 6.92
C SER A 430 3.78 37.62 6.81
N ALA A 431 2.82 38.37 7.38
CA ALA A 431 2.90 39.83 7.49
C ALA A 431 3.67 40.25 8.76
N ARG A 432 4.98 40.47 8.63
CA ARG A 432 5.93 40.58 9.76
C ARG A 432 5.63 41.70 10.76
N LYS A 433 5.09 42.86 10.34
CA LYS A 433 4.75 43.93 11.31
C LYS A 433 3.60 43.52 12.21
N TRP A 434 2.63 42.77 11.65
CA TRP A 434 1.50 42.20 12.39
C TRP A 434 1.87 41.00 13.26
N GLN A 435 2.99 40.31 13.00
CA GLN A 435 3.43 39.17 13.82
C GLN A 435 4.01 39.61 15.18
N GLY A 436 4.58 40.82 15.24
CA GLY A 436 5.26 41.34 16.42
C GLY A 436 4.32 41.82 17.54
N LYS A 437 4.92 42.11 18.71
CA LYS A 437 4.20 42.62 19.90
C LYS A 437 3.52 43.99 19.66
N ASN A 438 3.97 44.76 18.69
CA ASN A 438 3.53 46.15 18.48
C ASN A 438 2.14 46.26 17.81
N LEU A 439 1.82 45.39 16.85
CA LEU A 439 0.55 45.45 16.11
C LEU A 439 -0.35 44.23 16.37
N GLY A 440 0.19 43.01 16.40
CA GLY A 440 -0.59 41.78 16.65
C GLY A 440 -0.51 41.26 18.07
N SER A 441 -0.05 42.07 19.04
CA SER A 441 0.09 41.68 20.45
C SER A 441 0.94 40.41 20.69
N GLY A 442 1.79 40.05 19.73
CA GLY A 442 2.62 38.84 19.76
C GLY A 442 1.91 37.53 19.41
N GLN A 443 0.68 37.58 18.90
CA GLN A 443 -0.07 36.41 18.41
C GLN A 443 0.07 36.28 16.89
N TRP A 444 0.49 35.12 16.42
CA TRP A 444 0.87 34.95 15.00
C TRP A 444 -0.32 34.64 14.08
N CYS A 445 -1.40 34.06 14.61
CA CYS A 445 -2.57 33.61 13.83
C CYS A 445 -3.16 34.72 12.94
N PHE A 446 -3.21 35.97 13.43
CA PHE A 446 -3.71 37.10 12.63
C PHE A 446 -2.76 37.44 11.47
N SER A 447 -1.47 37.62 11.77
CA SER A 447 -0.44 38.00 10.79
C SER A 447 -0.17 36.99 9.67
N LYS A 448 -0.54 35.74 9.90
CA LYS A 448 -0.41 34.61 8.98
C LYS A 448 -1.78 34.13 8.46
N GLY A 449 -2.88 34.67 8.97
CA GLY A 449 -4.23 34.15 8.74
C GLY A 449 -5.05 34.88 7.69
N PHE A 450 -4.45 35.81 6.94
CA PHE A 450 -5.13 36.48 5.83
C PHE A 450 -5.48 35.50 4.71
N ASP A 451 -6.50 35.83 3.92
CA ASP A 451 -6.90 35.00 2.79
C ASP A 451 -5.73 34.84 1.81
N THR A 452 -5.63 33.65 1.20
CA THR A 452 -4.51 33.21 0.34
C THR A 452 -3.11 33.08 0.97
N PHE A 453 -2.91 33.39 2.26
CA PHE A 453 -1.59 33.30 2.91
C PHE A 453 -1.10 31.87 3.23
N CYS A 454 -1.83 30.83 2.85
CA CYS A 454 -1.49 29.42 3.00
C CYS A 454 -1.48 28.66 1.65
N PRO A 455 -0.66 29.03 0.65
CA PRO A 455 -0.49 28.20 -0.53
C PRO A 455 -0.02 26.79 -0.17
N ILE A 456 -0.64 25.77 -0.78
CA ILE A 456 -0.21 24.37 -0.67
C ILE A 456 -0.30 23.62 -2.01
N GLY A 457 0.60 22.66 -2.23
CA GLY A 457 0.65 21.85 -3.44
C GLY A 457 2.08 21.48 -3.84
N PRO A 458 2.38 21.26 -5.14
CA PRO A 458 1.44 21.19 -6.26
C PRO A 458 0.66 19.86 -6.31
N GLN A 459 1.08 18.87 -5.53
CA GLN A 459 0.50 17.53 -5.42
C GLN A 459 0.66 16.99 -4.00
N LEU A 460 -0.21 16.06 -3.60
CA LEU A 460 -0.06 15.24 -2.41
C LEU A 460 0.68 13.95 -2.76
N VAL A 461 1.67 13.58 -1.97
CA VAL A 461 2.51 12.38 -2.19
C VAL A 461 2.31 11.39 -1.05
N SER A 462 1.99 10.15 -1.39
CA SER A 462 1.72 9.08 -0.42
C SER A 462 2.99 8.69 0.37
N PRO A 463 2.86 8.25 1.65
CA PRO A 463 3.93 7.57 2.40
C PRO A 463 4.42 6.26 1.74
N SER A 464 3.72 5.76 0.72
CA SER A 464 4.26 4.70 -0.16
C SER A 464 5.52 5.15 -0.91
N ILE A 465 5.63 6.43 -1.27
CA ILE A 465 6.77 7.05 -1.97
C ILE A 465 7.72 7.70 -0.95
N ILE A 466 7.23 8.63 -0.12
CA ILE A 466 8.06 9.36 0.85
C ILE A 466 8.13 8.55 2.14
N LYS A 467 9.17 7.71 2.25
CA LYS A 467 9.43 6.85 3.42
C LYS A 467 9.98 7.58 4.63
N ASN A 468 10.76 8.63 4.42
CA ASN A 468 11.31 9.47 5.49
C ASN A 468 11.00 10.95 5.18
N PRO A 469 9.97 11.55 5.80
CA PRO A 469 9.64 12.95 5.60
C PRO A 469 10.67 13.90 6.23
N ASN A 470 11.54 13.40 7.10
CA ASN A 470 12.63 14.12 7.77
C ASN A 470 13.99 13.93 7.08
N SER A 471 13.98 13.66 5.76
CA SER A 471 15.20 13.65 4.94
C SER A 471 14.95 14.17 3.51
N LEU A 472 14.21 15.27 3.37
CA LEU A 472 13.88 15.92 2.10
C LEU A 472 14.58 17.28 2.01
N ARG A 473 15.23 17.59 0.87
CA ARG A 473 15.68 18.97 0.63
C ARG A 473 14.45 19.87 0.49
N ILE A 474 14.56 21.07 1.05
CA ILE A 474 13.54 22.11 1.01
C ILE A 474 14.20 23.44 0.61
N SER A 475 13.59 24.17 -0.32
CA SER A 475 14.16 25.42 -0.84
C SER A 475 13.12 26.42 -1.32
N THR A 476 13.52 27.69 -1.37
CA THR A 476 12.70 28.81 -1.86
C THR A 476 13.49 29.62 -2.88
N ARG A 477 12.90 29.88 -4.05
CA ARG A 477 13.40 30.81 -5.06
C ARG A 477 12.44 31.97 -5.25
N LEU A 478 13.00 33.17 -5.42
CA LEU A 478 12.30 34.38 -5.83
C LEU A 478 12.70 34.73 -7.27
N ASN A 479 11.71 35.04 -8.10
CA ASN A 479 11.88 35.51 -9.49
C ASN A 479 12.88 34.64 -10.30
N ASP A 480 12.62 33.32 -10.30
CA ASP A 480 13.37 32.23 -10.96
C ASP A 480 14.81 31.99 -10.45
N ASN A 481 15.57 33.04 -10.20
CA ASN A 481 17.02 32.97 -10.10
C ASN A 481 17.58 33.19 -8.69
N GLN A 482 16.79 33.75 -7.77
CA GLN A 482 17.28 34.11 -6.45
C GLN A 482 16.92 33.03 -5.42
N LEU A 483 17.84 32.11 -5.14
CA LEU A 483 17.72 31.12 -4.07
C LEU A 483 17.81 31.81 -2.70
N LEU A 484 16.71 31.80 -1.94
CA LEU A 484 16.58 32.46 -0.63
C LEU A 484 16.69 31.46 0.53
N GLN A 485 16.04 30.31 0.44
CA GLN A 485 16.14 29.21 1.41
C GLN A 485 16.67 27.95 0.72
N ASN A 486 17.50 27.17 1.41
CA ASN A 486 18.00 25.88 0.95
C ASN A 486 18.48 25.08 2.17
N SER A 487 17.71 24.08 2.58
CA SER A 487 17.95 23.27 3.78
C SER A 487 17.43 21.84 3.56
N ASN A 488 17.38 21.03 4.63
CA ASN A 488 16.80 19.70 4.62
C ASN A 488 15.87 19.51 5.83
N THR A 489 14.77 18.77 5.69
CA THR A 489 13.82 18.47 6.78
C THR A 489 14.42 17.65 7.93
N SER A 490 15.67 17.16 7.79
CA SER A 490 16.49 16.62 8.88
C SER A 490 16.98 17.67 9.89
N ASP A 491 16.96 18.96 9.54
CA ASP A 491 17.29 20.06 10.47
C ASP A 491 16.14 20.42 11.42
N MET A 492 14.99 19.74 11.29
CA MET A 492 13.87 19.92 12.22
C MET A 492 14.29 19.68 13.68
N ILE A 493 13.72 20.48 14.58
CA ILE A 493 13.88 20.36 16.03
C ILE A 493 12.93 19.28 16.56
N PHE A 494 11.68 19.31 16.12
CA PHE A 494 10.67 18.28 16.30
C PHE A 494 10.33 17.68 14.94
N ASN A 495 10.55 16.38 14.78
CA ASN A 495 10.29 15.64 13.55
C ASN A 495 8.78 15.45 13.31
N VAL A 496 8.37 14.96 12.13
CA VAL A 496 6.94 14.86 11.78
C VAL A 496 6.16 13.96 12.75
N ALA A 497 6.77 12.89 13.23
CA ALA A 497 6.16 11.94 14.15
C ALA A 497 5.97 12.57 15.55
N GLU A 498 7.00 13.26 16.06
CA GLU A 498 6.95 14.03 17.32
C GLU A 498 5.88 15.13 17.26
N LEU A 499 5.75 15.83 16.13
CA LEU A 499 4.72 16.85 15.93
C LEU A 499 3.32 16.25 15.97
N ILE A 500 3.05 15.18 15.23
CA ILE A 500 1.74 14.52 15.23
C ILE A 500 1.39 14.02 16.64
N SER A 501 2.35 13.35 17.30
CA SER A 501 2.18 12.88 18.68
C SER A 501 1.78 14.02 19.61
N PHE A 502 2.60 15.09 19.68
CA PHE A 502 2.35 16.26 20.51
C PHE A 502 1.02 16.94 20.20
N LEU A 503 0.71 17.18 18.93
CA LEU A 503 -0.51 17.90 18.51
C LEU A 503 -1.79 17.10 18.75
N SER A 504 -1.70 15.77 18.82
CA SER A 504 -2.81 14.87 19.14
C SER A 504 -3.13 14.77 20.64
N GLN A 505 -2.27 15.30 21.52
CA GLN A 505 -2.47 15.23 22.97
C GLN A 505 -3.69 16.05 23.41
N GLY A 506 -4.63 15.41 24.09
CA GLY A 506 -5.88 16.01 24.57
C GLY A 506 -6.91 16.35 23.48
N THR A 507 -6.48 16.61 22.25
CA THR A 507 -7.30 17.08 21.13
C THR A 507 -7.15 16.17 19.92
N THR A 508 -8.26 15.67 19.37
CA THR A 508 -8.24 14.86 18.14
C THR A 508 -7.70 15.68 16.96
N LEU A 509 -6.72 15.14 16.24
CA LEU A 509 -6.42 15.55 14.86
C LEU A 509 -7.40 14.79 13.96
N GLN A 510 -8.25 15.53 13.25
CA GLN A 510 -9.24 14.92 12.36
C GLN A 510 -8.59 14.53 11.02
N ALA A 511 -9.15 13.53 10.33
CA ALA A 511 -8.84 13.28 8.93
C ALA A 511 -9.00 14.59 8.11
N GLY A 512 -8.04 14.86 7.23
CA GLY A 512 -7.90 16.10 6.47
C GLY A 512 -7.18 17.24 7.20
N SER A 513 -6.87 17.11 8.51
CA SER A 513 -6.12 18.14 9.23
C SER A 513 -4.75 18.36 8.59
N LEU A 514 -4.38 19.63 8.42
CA LEU A 514 -3.10 20.03 7.84
C LEU A 514 -2.14 20.46 8.94
N ILE A 515 -0.89 19.98 8.88
CA ILE A 515 0.22 20.44 9.73
C ILE A 515 1.28 21.08 8.84
N LEU A 516 1.52 22.37 9.02
CA LEU A 516 2.71 23.06 8.49
C LEU A 516 3.83 22.94 9.54
N THR A 517 4.96 22.38 9.14
CA THR A 517 5.98 21.80 10.06
C THR A 517 7.06 22.77 10.51
N GLY A 518 6.99 24.04 10.12
CA GLY A 518 8.02 25.06 10.33
C GLY A 518 8.92 25.26 9.12
N THR A 519 9.51 26.46 9.06
CA THR A 519 10.39 26.91 7.99
C THR A 519 11.88 26.81 8.35
N PRO A 520 12.76 26.51 7.39
CA PRO A 520 14.21 26.65 7.54
C PRO A 520 14.66 28.11 7.53
N GLN A 521 15.96 28.30 7.76
CA GLN A 521 16.63 29.58 7.72
C GLN A 521 16.58 30.28 6.35
N GLY A 522 16.77 31.60 6.34
CA GLY A 522 16.84 32.41 5.12
C GLY A 522 15.54 33.11 4.73
N VAL A 523 14.55 33.16 5.64
CA VAL A 523 13.34 33.98 5.50
C VAL A 523 13.70 35.46 5.24
N GLY A 524 12.84 36.20 4.56
CA GLY A 524 13.15 37.53 4.06
C GLY A 524 13.51 38.55 5.15
N PHE A 525 12.88 38.49 6.32
CA PHE A 525 13.09 39.48 7.39
C PHE A 525 14.45 39.38 8.12
N THR A 526 15.12 38.22 8.10
CA THR A 526 16.42 38.01 8.77
C THR A 526 17.59 38.46 7.92
N ARG A 527 17.36 38.67 6.61
CA ARG A 527 18.38 39.08 5.63
C ARG A 527 18.83 40.52 5.88
N LYS A 528 20.02 40.85 5.36
CA LYS A 528 20.65 42.17 5.52
C LYS A 528 21.09 42.68 4.13
N PRO A 529 20.37 43.63 3.50
CA PRO A 529 19.07 44.18 3.93
C PRO A 529 17.94 43.13 3.91
N PRO A 530 16.82 43.38 4.61
CA PRO A 530 15.64 42.53 4.54
C PRO A 530 15.08 42.47 3.11
N ILE A 531 14.54 41.32 2.73
CA ILE A 531 13.81 41.12 1.48
C ILE A 531 12.35 40.85 1.84
N TYR A 532 11.42 41.51 1.17
CA TYR A 532 9.98 41.31 1.35
C TYR A 532 9.30 41.20 -0.01
N LEU A 533 8.31 40.33 -0.08
CA LEU A 533 7.53 40.04 -1.28
C LEU A 533 6.84 41.30 -1.81
N GLN A 534 7.17 41.69 -3.03
CA GLN A 534 6.64 42.83 -3.77
C GLN A 534 5.51 42.41 -4.71
N HIS A 535 4.70 43.37 -5.15
CA HIS A 535 3.71 43.11 -6.20
C HIS A 535 4.37 42.62 -7.49
N ASN A 536 3.82 41.56 -8.09
CA ASN A 536 4.30 40.79 -9.23
C ASN A 536 5.56 39.94 -8.99
N ASP A 537 6.06 39.82 -7.75
CA ASP A 537 7.07 38.80 -7.44
C ASP A 537 6.50 37.39 -7.69
N LYS A 538 7.33 36.49 -8.22
CA LYS A 538 7.08 35.05 -8.29
C LYS A 538 7.85 34.35 -7.18
N ILE A 539 7.12 33.69 -6.28
CA ILE A 539 7.70 32.87 -5.21
C ILE A 539 7.54 31.39 -5.57
N GLU A 540 8.61 30.62 -5.42
CA GLU A 540 8.65 29.18 -5.70
C GLU A 540 9.21 28.44 -4.49
N VAL A 541 8.42 27.55 -3.89
CA VAL A 541 8.88 26.63 -2.84
C VAL A 541 8.99 25.23 -3.43
N GLU A 542 10.11 24.56 -3.23
CA GLU A 542 10.40 23.24 -3.78
C GLU A 542 10.83 22.27 -2.69
N ILE A 543 10.23 21.07 -2.68
CA ILE A 543 10.64 19.96 -1.82
C ILE A 543 10.90 18.73 -2.69
N ASP A 544 12.03 18.06 -2.45
CA ASP A 544 12.41 16.83 -3.13
C ASP A 544 11.26 15.80 -3.12
N GLN A 545 11.09 15.08 -4.24
CA GLN A 545 10.04 14.07 -4.45
C GLN A 545 8.59 14.62 -4.44
N ILE A 546 8.33 15.86 -4.03
CA ILE A 546 7.01 16.52 -4.09
C ILE A 546 6.90 17.46 -5.30
N GLY A 547 7.95 18.22 -5.58
CA GLY A 547 8.00 19.21 -6.67
C GLY A 547 7.85 20.65 -6.19
N THR A 548 7.45 21.55 -7.09
CA THR A 548 7.48 23.01 -6.86
C THR A 548 6.07 23.60 -6.76
N LEU A 549 5.83 24.32 -5.67
CA LEU A 549 4.68 25.19 -5.44
C LEU A 549 5.06 26.63 -5.83
N THR A 550 4.44 27.14 -6.90
CA THR A 550 4.70 28.49 -7.44
C THR A 550 3.48 29.37 -7.22
N ASN A 551 3.68 30.63 -6.81
CA ASN A 551 2.63 31.64 -6.70
C ASN A 551 3.14 33.02 -7.14
N ILE A 552 2.22 33.90 -7.57
CA ILE A 552 2.50 35.31 -7.89
C ILE A 552 1.93 36.19 -6.78
N ILE A 553 2.62 37.28 -6.43
CA ILE A 553 2.18 38.20 -5.38
C ILE A 553 1.33 39.33 -5.98
N GLU A 554 0.08 39.45 -5.57
CA GLU A 554 -0.78 40.58 -5.89
C GLU A 554 -1.00 41.43 -4.64
N TYR A 555 -0.83 42.75 -4.74
CA TYR A 555 -1.21 43.66 -3.65
C TYR A 555 -2.62 44.15 -3.94
N GLU A 556 -3.51 44.12 -2.94
CA GLU A 556 -4.79 44.83 -3.04
C GLU A 556 -4.54 46.27 -3.46
N ASN A 557 -5.33 46.77 -4.43
CA ASN A 557 -5.22 48.13 -4.93
C ASN A 557 -5.14 49.12 -3.78
N GLN A 558 -4.01 49.83 -3.66
CA GLN A 558 -3.89 50.92 -2.71
C GLN A 558 -5.01 51.92 -3.00
N LEU A 559 -6.00 52.00 -2.09
CA LEU A 559 -6.91 53.13 -2.03
C LEU A 559 -6.05 54.38 -1.94
N SER A 560 -6.03 55.16 -3.03
CA SER A 560 -5.17 56.32 -3.20
C SER A 560 -5.27 57.22 -1.97
N ASN A 561 -4.14 57.42 -1.28
CA ASN A 561 -4.04 58.07 0.04
C ASN A 561 -5.07 59.18 0.28
N SER A 562 -6.18 58.82 0.93
CA SER A 562 -7.12 59.78 1.52
C SER A 562 -7.78 59.19 2.76
N LYS A 563 -7.23 59.55 3.93
CA LYS A 563 -7.74 59.29 5.29
C LYS A 563 -7.62 57.86 5.81
N LEU A 564 -6.49 57.60 6.47
CA LEU A 564 -6.43 57.01 7.81
C LEU A 564 -5.61 57.95 8.69
#